data_AF-A0A142L4Y8-F1
#
_entry.id   AF-A0A142L4Y8-F1
#
_cell.length_a   1.000
_cell.length_b   1.000
_cell.length_c   1.000
_cell.angle_alpha   90.00
_cell.angle_beta   90.00
_cell.angle_gamma   90.00
#
_symmetry.space_group_name_H-M   'P 1'
#
loop_
_entity.id
_entity.type
_entity.pdbx_description
1 polymer ?
#
loop_
_entity_poly.entity_id
_entity_poly.type
_entity_poly.pdbx_seq_one_letter_code
_entity_poly.pdbx_strand_id
1 'polypeptide(L)'
;MEDFTDEHYLDFANNEYTYTDKIKQKIRSLSEQHAEKRFRDLLDTDAVFMKPSYSLATHITPGDTAKDIAKSLYEKEGKMNGFEEHVINEIGNMENILFWTRNSDKRGFRINGFINHYPDFIVQTKSGKTILVETKGDHLEAASKIQLGSLWAQKAGNNFRYFLVYEKRTEAGTHTLEEFLLKLKDI
;
A
#
# COMPACT_ATOMS: atom_id res chain seq x y z
N MET A 1 27.12 23.76 -24.68
CA MET A 1 28.01 23.94 -23.51
C MET A 1 28.41 25.41 -23.37
N GLU A 2 27.58 26.34 -23.87
CA GLU A 2 27.87 27.79 -23.92
C GLU A 2 27.05 28.58 -22.87
N ASP A 3 26.22 27.91 -22.06
CA ASP A 3 25.26 28.58 -21.15
C ASP A 3 25.69 28.59 -19.67
N PHE A 4 26.86 28.03 -19.32
CA PHE A 4 27.32 27.98 -17.93
C PHE A 4 28.46 28.98 -17.70
N THR A 5 28.24 29.91 -16.77
CA THR A 5 29.24 30.87 -16.30
C THR A 5 30.14 30.23 -15.24
N ASP A 6 31.29 30.85 -14.96
CA ASP A 6 32.20 30.41 -13.89
C ASP A 6 31.51 30.37 -12.51
N GLU A 7 30.56 31.28 -12.26
CA GLU A 7 29.73 31.26 -11.06
C GLU A 7 28.85 30.00 -10.97
N HIS A 8 28.28 29.52 -12.09
CA HIS A 8 27.51 28.27 -12.10
C HIS A 8 28.40 27.05 -11.84
N TYR A 9 29.64 27.03 -12.34
CA TYR A 9 30.58 25.95 -12.05
C TYR A 9 31.02 25.96 -10.58
N LEU A 10 31.24 27.15 -10.01
CA LEU A 10 31.58 27.29 -8.60
C LEU A 10 30.40 26.88 -7.69
N ASP A 11 29.17 27.26 -8.04
CA ASP A 11 27.97 26.84 -7.33
C ASP A 11 27.76 25.32 -7.41
N PHE A 12 27.98 24.72 -8.59
CA PHE A 12 27.93 23.28 -8.76
C PHE A 12 28.97 22.57 -7.89
N ALA A 13 30.21 23.05 -7.87
CA ALA A 13 31.27 22.49 -7.04
C ALA A 13 30.94 22.59 -5.54
N ASN A 14 30.35 23.71 -5.11
CA ASN A 14 29.98 23.93 -3.71
C ASN A 14 28.72 23.16 -3.28
N ASN A 15 27.87 22.74 -4.22
CA ASN A 15 26.58 22.08 -3.97
C ASN A 15 26.45 20.72 -4.66
N GLU A 16 27.56 20.04 -4.94
CA GLU A 16 27.62 18.82 -5.78
C GLU A 16 26.59 17.76 -5.36
N TYR A 17 26.45 17.51 -4.06
CA TYR A 17 25.49 16.53 -3.52
C TYR A 17 24.04 16.93 -3.83
N THR A 18 23.69 18.20 -3.67
CA THR A 18 22.35 18.73 -3.95
C THR A 18 22.00 18.57 -5.43
N TYR A 19 22.94 18.89 -6.33
CA TYR A 19 22.74 18.72 -7.77
C TYR A 19 22.60 17.25 -8.15
N THR A 20 23.48 16.40 -7.61
CA THR A 20 23.44 14.95 -7.81
C THR A 20 22.10 14.35 -7.38
N ASP A 21 21.59 14.75 -6.22
CA ASP A 21 20.30 14.27 -5.72
C ASP A 21 19.13 14.74 -6.56
N LYS A 22 19.12 16.00 -7.01
CA LYS A 22 18.10 16.52 -7.94
C LYS A 22 18.09 15.74 -9.27
N ILE A 23 19.26 15.43 -9.83
CA ILE A 23 19.37 14.64 -11.07
C ILE A 23 18.86 13.23 -10.83
N LYS A 24 19.29 12.56 -9.75
CA LYS A 24 18.82 11.21 -9.39
C LYS A 24 17.31 11.18 -9.19
N GLN A 25 16.73 12.16 -8.49
CA GLN A 25 15.29 12.28 -8.30
C GLN A 25 14.57 12.47 -9.64
N LYS A 26 15.11 13.29 -10.55
CA LYS A 26 14.51 13.48 -11.87
C LYS A 26 14.52 12.20 -12.70
N ILE A 27 15.64 11.47 -12.72
CA ILE A 27 15.76 10.17 -13.41
C ILE A 27 14.76 9.17 -12.84
N ARG A 28 14.67 9.06 -11.50
CA ARG A 28 13.72 8.16 -10.84
C ARG A 28 12.28 8.50 -11.21
N SER A 29 11.91 9.77 -11.13
CA SER A 29 10.56 10.23 -11.48
C SER A 29 10.20 9.92 -12.94
N LEU A 30 11.12 10.15 -13.88
CA LEU A 30 10.90 9.81 -15.30
C LEU A 30 10.76 8.28 -15.50
N SER A 31 11.58 7.49 -14.80
CA SER A 31 11.52 6.03 -14.86
C SER A 31 10.20 5.49 -14.28
N GLU A 32 9.75 6.02 -13.14
CA GLU A 32 8.48 5.66 -12.51
C GLU A 32 7.28 5.99 -13.40
N GLN A 33 7.25 7.19 -13.98
CA GLN A 33 6.20 7.60 -14.93
C GLN A 33 6.16 6.68 -16.16
N HIS A 34 7.33 6.33 -16.70
CA HIS A 34 7.41 5.41 -17.84
C HIS A 34 6.95 3.99 -17.46
N ALA A 35 7.38 3.47 -16.32
CA ALA A 35 6.99 2.16 -15.82
C ALA A 35 5.48 2.06 -15.59
N GLU A 36 4.89 3.09 -15.00
CA GLU A 36 3.45 3.19 -14.80
C GLU A 36 2.68 3.18 -16.12
N LYS A 37 3.08 4.03 -17.09
CA LYS A 37 2.47 4.05 -18.41
C LYS A 37 2.58 2.68 -19.09
N ARG A 38 3.78 2.09 -19.10
CA ARG A 38 4.01 0.80 -19.75
C ARG A 38 3.20 -0.32 -19.10
N PHE A 39 3.08 -0.32 -17.78
CA PHE A 39 2.25 -1.27 -17.05
C PHE A 39 0.78 -1.17 -17.46
N ARG A 40 0.24 0.04 -17.60
CA ARG A 40 -1.13 0.25 -18.10
C ARG A 40 -1.30 -0.25 -19.54
N ASP A 41 -0.38 0.11 -20.44
CA ASP A 41 -0.40 -0.36 -21.83
C ASP A 41 -0.40 -1.91 -21.91
N LEU A 42 0.32 -2.57 -21.01
CA LEU A 42 0.37 -4.04 -20.93
C LEU A 42 -0.88 -4.65 -20.30
N LEU A 43 -1.52 -3.97 -19.34
CA LEU A 43 -2.82 -4.38 -18.77
C LEU A 43 -3.96 -4.26 -19.79
N ASP A 44 -3.94 -3.22 -20.63
CA ASP A 44 -4.98 -2.97 -21.64
C ASP A 44 -4.92 -3.95 -22.81
N THR A 45 -3.75 -4.56 -23.02
CA THR A 45 -3.51 -5.56 -24.06
C THR A 45 -3.54 -6.99 -23.52
N ASP A 46 -3.93 -7.18 -22.26
CA ASP A 46 -3.92 -8.46 -21.52
C ASP A 46 -2.54 -9.17 -21.51
N ALA A 47 -1.46 -8.46 -21.86
CA ALA A 47 -0.09 -8.96 -21.73
C ALA A 47 0.32 -9.09 -20.26
N VAL A 48 -0.29 -8.30 -19.39
CA VAL A 48 -0.30 -8.50 -17.93
C VAL A 48 -1.74 -8.80 -17.51
N PHE A 49 -1.93 -9.86 -16.73
CA PHE A 49 -3.25 -10.30 -16.29
C PHE A 49 -3.21 -10.82 -14.84
N MET A 50 -4.38 -10.98 -14.25
CA MET A 50 -4.49 -11.45 -12.87
C MET A 50 -4.33 -12.97 -12.76
N LYS A 51 -3.53 -13.41 -11.79
CA LYS A 51 -3.36 -14.82 -11.44
C LYS A 51 -3.42 -14.99 -9.91
N PRO A 52 -4.21 -15.93 -9.38
CA PRO A 52 -4.11 -16.33 -7.98
C PRO A 52 -2.71 -16.90 -7.71
N SER A 53 -1.95 -16.24 -6.83
CA SER A 53 -0.52 -16.57 -6.64
C SER A 53 -0.05 -16.51 -5.19
N TYR A 54 -0.96 -16.34 -4.23
CA TYR A 54 -0.60 -16.18 -2.83
C TYR A 54 -1.51 -17.04 -1.95
N SER A 55 -0.89 -17.69 -0.97
CA SER A 55 -1.56 -18.44 0.08
C SER A 55 -1.04 -17.94 1.42
N LEU A 56 -1.95 -17.76 2.38
CA LEU A 56 -1.58 -17.48 3.76
C LEU A 56 -0.78 -18.67 4.31
N ALA A 57 0.23 -18.38 5.14
CA ALA A 57 1.00 -19.41 5.80
C ALA A 57 0.12 -20.16 6.79
N THR A 58 0.45 -21.41 7.10
CA THR A 58 -0.26 -22.14 8.17
C THR A 58 0.11 -21.61 9.55
N HIS A 59 1.35 -21.12 9.70
CA HIS A 59 1.89 -20.55 10.93
C HIS A 59 2.91 -19.44 10.58
N ILE A 60 3.10 -18.50 11.51
CA ILE A 60 4.12 -17.45 11.42
C ILE A 60 4.93 -17.35 12.71
N THR A 61 6.11 -16.75 12.62
CA THR A 61 6.96 -16.43 13.78
C THR A 61 7.47 -15.00 13.63
N PRO A 62 6.68 -13.99 14.09
CA PRO A 62 7.11 -12.61 14.03
C PRO A 62 8.35 -12.38 14.91
N GLY A 63 9.23 -11.47 14.49
CA GLY A 63 10.37 -11.05 15.31
C GLY A 63 9.92 -10.25 16.53
N ASP A 64 9.14 -9.18 16.28
CA ASP A 64 8.39 -8.45 17.30
C ASP A 64 6.90 -8.74 17.16
N THR A 65 6.22 -8.93 18.29
CA THR A 65 4.79 -9.27 18.33
C THR A 65 3.93 -8.08 18.72
N ALA A 66 2.69 -8.07 18.22
CA ALA A 66 1.64 -7.16 18.65
C ALA A 66 0.97 -7.65 19.95
N LYS A 67 0.15 -6.78 20.53
CA LYS A 67 -0.80 -7.15 21.59
C LYS A 67 -1.87 -8.10 21.03
N ASP A 68 -2.53 -8.82 21.93
CA ASP A 68 -3.64 -9.68 21.57
C ASP A 68 -4.85 -8.82 21.18
N ILE A 69 -5.29 -8.96 19.93
CA ILE A 69 -6.48 -8.30 19.39
C ILE A 69 -7.40 -9.39 18.84
N ALA A 70 -8.70 -9.24 19.07
CA ALA A 70 -9.69 -10.22 18.65
C ALA A 70 -9.62 -10.51 17.15
N LYS A 71 -9.91 -11.77 16.79
CA LYS A 71 -9.99 -12.25 15.39
C LYS A 71 -8.69 -12.13 14.58
N SER A 72 -7.52 -12.10 15.23
CA SER A 72 -6.27 -12.34 14.52
C SER A 72 -6.28 -13.75 13.92
N LEU A 73 -5.71 -13.91 12.73
CA LEU A 73 -5.57 -15.22 12.08
C LEU A 73 -4.56 -16.09 12.81
N TYR A 74 -3.43 -15.49 13.19
CA TYR A 74 -2.37 -16.17 13.91
C TYR A 74 -2.42 -15.85 15.40
N GLU A 75 -1.89 -16.78 16.21
CA GLU A 75 -1.83 -16.63 17.67
C GLU A 75 -1.06 -15.37 18.10
N LYS A 76 0.00 -15.04 17.36
CA LYS A 76 0.75 -13.79 17.51
C LYS A 76 0.99 -13.14 16.16
N GLU A 77 0.42 -11.96 15.99
CA GLU A 77 0.64 -11.09 14.83
C GLU A 77 1.89 -10.23 15.03
N GLY A 78 2.44 -9.72 13.92
CA GLY A 78 3.60 -8.84 13.97
C GLY A 78 3.29 -7.46 14.57
N LYS A 79 4.30 -6.83 15.18
CA LYS A 79 4.19 -5.48 15.78
C LYS A 79 3.60 -4.45 14.82
N MET A 80 2.69 -3.63 15.36
CA MET A 80 1.99 -2.53 14.69
C MET A 80 2.40 -1.18 15.31
N ASN A 81 2.19 -0.10 14.55
CA ASN A 81 2.25 1.26 15.12
C ASN A 81 0.89 1.63 15.78
N GLY A 82 0.83 2.77 16.47
CA GLY A 82 -0.39 3.15 17.22
C GLY A 82 -1.64 3.34 16.37
N PHE A 83 -1.50 3.87 15.15
CA PHE A 83 -2.63 4.04 14.24
C PHE A 83 -3.09 2.69 13.68
N GLU A 84 -2.14 1.87 13.23
CA GLU A 84 -2.37 0.50 12.78
C GLU A 84 -3.09 -0.36 13.84
N GLU A 85 -2.65 -0.29 15.10
CA GLU A 85 -3.31 -0.96 16.23
C GLU A 85 -4.76 -0.48 16.39
N HIS A 86 -5.01 0.83 16.27
CA HIS A 86 -6.35 1.37 16.37
C HIS A 86 -7.26 0.87 15.25
N VAL A 87 -6.80 0.91 14.00
CA VAL A 87 -7.56 0.42 12.83
C VAL A 87 -7.95 -1.04 13.03
N ILE A 88 -6.98 -1.90 13.37
CA ILE A 88 -7.23 -3.33 13.53
C ILE A 88 -8.08 -3.65 14.75
N ASN A 89 -7.97 -2.90 15.84
CA ASN A 89 -8.85 -3.08 17.00
C ASN A 89 -10.31 -2.83 16.63
N GLU A 90 -10.61 -1.79 15.84
CA GLU A 90 -11.96 -1.54 15.35
C GLU A 90 -12.46 -2.67 14.43
N ILE A 91 -11.63 -3.13 13.49
CA ILE A 91 -11.95 -4.26 12.59
C ILE A 91 -12.19 -5.55 13.39
N GLY A 92 -11.31 -5.87 14.35
CA GLY A 92 -11.37 -7.09 15.16
C GLY A 92 -12.65 -7.18 16.00
N ASN A 93 -13.25 -6.05 16.35
CA ASN A 93 -14.51 -5.98 17.10
C ASN A 93 -15.77 -6.09 16.23
N MET A 94 -15.66 -6.02 14.89
CA MET A 94 -16.83 -6.08 14.00
C MET A 94 -17.36 -7.50 13.80
N GLU A 95 -18.68 -7.69 13.92
CA GLU A 95 -19.31 -9.01 13.86
C GLU A 95 -19.21 -9.69 12.49
N ASN A 96 -19.18 -8.94 11.39
CA ASN A 96 -19.09 -9.46 10.03
C ASN A 96 -17.67 -9.91 9.62
N ILE A 97 -16.66 -9.65 10.46
CA ILE A 97 -15.28 -10.08 10.22
C ILE A 97 -15.07 -11.51 10.69
N LEU A 98 -14.44 -12.32 9.84
CA LEU A 98 -14.02 -13.68 10.15
C LEU A 98 -12.64 -13.68 10.81
N PHE A 99 -11.66 -13.09 10.14
CA PHE A 99 -10.32 -12.86 10.70
C PHE A 99 -9.64 -11.68 10.01
N TRP A 100 -8.57 -11.18 10.62
CA TRP A 100 -7.60 -10.29 9.99
C TRP A 100 -6.19 -10.84 10.23
N THR A 101 -5.23 -10.43 9.40
CA THR A 101 -3.81 -10.71 9.62
C THR A 101 -2.94 -9.56 9.16
N ARG A 102 -1.81 -9.35 9.85
CA ARG A 102 -0.81 -8.38 9.43
C ARG A 102 -0.02 -8.95 8.25
N ASN A 103 0.07 -8.16 7.20
CA ASN A 103 0.85 -8.50 6.04
C ASN A 103 2.29 -8.03 6.26
N SER A 104 3.24 -8.96 6.23
CA SER A 104 4.65 -8.61 6.44
C SER A 104 5.20 -7.79 5.26
N ASP A 105 5.87 -6.67 5.57
CA ASP A 105 6.61 -5.93 4.56
C ASP A 105 7.63 -6.84 3.87
N LYS A 106 7.74 -6.70 2.54
CA LYS A 106 8.64 -7.44 1.62
C LYS A 106 8.39 -8.94 1.48
N ARG A 107 7.84 -9.63 2.48
CA ARG A 107 7.64 -11.10 2.50
C ARG A 107 6.19 -11.54 2.36
N GLY A 108 5.25 -10.65 2.63
CA GLY A 108 3.82 -10.92 2.58
C GLY A 108 3.23 -10.87 1.17
N PHE A 109 1.90 -10.83 1.12
CA PHE A 109 1.16 -10.56 -0.10
C PHE A 109 1.60 -9.22 -0.69
N ARG A 110 1.74 -9.16 -2.02
CA ARG A 110 2.00 -7.91 -2.71
C ARG A 110 1.15 -7.78 -3.96
N ILE A 111 0.67 -6.59 -4.18
CA ILE A 111 0.12 -6.17 -5.46
C ILE A 111 1.32 -5.85 -6.35
N ASN A 112 1.56 -6.70 -7.34
CA ASN A 112 2.62 -6.52 -8.32
C ASN A 112 2.13 -5.60 -9.45
N GLY A 113 2.82 -4.49 -9.65
CA GLY A 113 2.58 -3.60 -10.79
C GLY A 113 3.81 -2.76 -11.12
N PHE A 114 3.59 -1.50 -11.48
CA PHE A 114 4.67 -0.53 -11.69
C PHE A 114 5.46 -0.19 -10.41
N ILE A 115 4.90 -0.56 -9.24
CA ILE A 115 5.59 -0.68 -7.96
C ILE A 115 5.22 -2.04 -7.33
N ASN A 116 5.99 -2.48 -6.33
CA ASN A 116 5.54 -3.55 -5.42
C ASN A 116 4.85 -2.90 -4.23
N HIS A 117 3.54 -3.10 -4.13
CA HIS A 117 2.76 -2.58 -3.01
C HIS A 117 2.38 -3.70 -2.05
N TYR A 118 2.70 -3.53 -0.76
CA TYR A 118 2.42 -4.47 0.32
C TYR A 118 1.42 -3.79 1.27
N PRO A 119 0.10 -4.01 1.11
CA PRO A 119 -0.89 -3.44 2.02
C PRO A 119 -0.66 -3.94 3.44
N ASP A 120 -0.85 -3.10 4.45
CA ASP A 120 -0.56 -3.46 5.85
C ASP A 120 -1.35 -4.67 6.38
N PHE A 121 -2.60 -4.84 5.93
CA PHE A 121 -3.49 -5.90 6.44
C PHE A 121 -4.27 -6.62 5.35
N ILE A 122 -4.56 -7.89 5.64
CA ILE A 122 -5.52 -8.71 4.90
C ILE A 122 -6.65 -9.04 5.85
N VAL A 123 -7.87 -8.69 5.47
CA VAL A 123 -9.09 -8.91 6.27
C VAL A 123 -10.02 -9.83 5.49
N GLN A 124 -10.55 -10.85 6.15
CA GLN A 124 -11.50 -11.78 5.59
C GLN A 124 -12.86 -11.59 6.28
N THR A 125 -13.90 -11.35 5.50
CA THR A 125 -15.28 -11.26 6.02
C THR A 125 -15.95 -12.62 6.07
N LYS A 126 -16.97 -12.75 6.91
CA LYS A 126 -17.83 -13.94 6.98
C LYS A 126 -18.63 -14.17 5.68
N SER A 127 -18.88 -13.10 4.91
CA SER A 127 -19.51 -13.15 3.58
C SER A 127 -18.58 -13.69 2.48
N GLY A 128 -17.31 -13.95 2.79
CA GLY A 128 -16.34 -14.50 1.85
C GLY A 128 -15.53 -13.45 1.08
N LYS A 129 -15.63 -12.16 1.41
CA LYS A 129 -14.81 -11.12 0.78
C LYS A 129 -13.43 -11.01 1.44
N THR A 130 -12.42 -10.78 0.61
CA THR A 130 -11.06 -10.46 1.03
C THR A 130 -10.81 -8.98 0.81
N ILE A 131 -10.35 -8.30 1.86
CA ILE A 131 -10.16 -6.86 1.88
C ILE A 131 -8.71 -6.58 2.20
N LEU A 132 -8.04 -5.83 1.33
CA LEU A 132 -6.71 -5.30 1.57
C LEU A 132 -6.83 -3.90 2.17
N VAL A 133 -6.14 -3.67 3.28
CA VAL A 133 -6.16 -2.40 3.99
C VAL A 133 -4.73 -1.87 4.05
N GLU A 134 -4.52 -0.68 3.51
CA GLU A 134 -3.31 0.12 3.68
C GLU A 134 -3.62 1.27 4.64
N THR A 135 -2.87 1.39 5.71
CA THR A 135 -2.96 2.52 6.63
C THR A 135 -1.91 3.57 6.27
N LYS A 136 -2.24 4.84 6.48
CA LYS A 136 -1.35 5.94 6.11
C LYS A 136 -1.46 7.10 7.08
N GLY A 137 -0.30 7.63 7.49
CA GLY A 137 -0.26 8.88 8.24
C GLY A 137 -0.56 10.08 7.35
N ASP A 138 -1.33 11.05 7.85
CA ASP A 138 -1.93 12.14 7.06
C ASP A 138 -0.91 13.00 6.27
N HIS A 139 0.34 13.11 6.75
CA HIS A 139 1.40 13.89 6.11
C HIS A 139 2.08 13.19 4.93
N LEU A 140 1.72 11.94 4.64
CA LEU A 140 2.42 11.13 3.65
C LEU A 140 1.55 10.92 2.41
N GLU A 141 2.11 11.21 1.24
CA GLU A 141 1.47 10.93 -0.05
C GLU A 141 1.42 9.42 -0.37
N ALA A 142 0.38 9.01 -1.11
CA ALA A 142 0.20 7.61 -1.49
C ALA A 142 -0.36 7.40 -2.91
N ALA A 143 -0.27 8.39 -3.81
CA ALA A 143 -0.87 8.38 -5.15
C ALA A 143 -0.64 7.06 -5.93
N SER A 144 0.61 6.58 -6.01
CA SER A 144 0.94 5.32 -6.71
C SER A 144 0.28 4.09 -6.07
N LYS A 145 0.16 4.06 -4.73
CA LYS A 145 -0.50 2.97 -3.99
C LYS A 145 -2.01 2.99 -4.19
N ILE A 146 -2.62 4.17 -4.16
CA ILE A 146 -4.07 4.36 -4.41
C ILE A 146 -4.42 3.83 -5.79
N GLN A 147 -3.65 4.26 -6.80
CA GLN A 147 -3.87 3.85 -8.17
C GLN A 147 -3.70 2.34 -8.36
N LEU A 148 -2.59 1.77 -7.88
CA LEU A 148 -2.31 0.35 -8.05
C LEU A 148 -3.31 -0.52 -7.29
N GLY A 149 -3.67 -0.14 -6.06
CA GLY A 149 -4.66 -0.85 -5.25
C GLY A 149 -6.06 -0.82 -5.88
N SER A 150 -6.47 0.32 -6.43
CA SER A 150 -7.74 0.45 -7.16
C SER A 150 -7.77 -0.42 -8.42
N LEU A 151 -6.71 -0.39 -9.24
CA LEU A 151 -6.58 -1.24 -10.43
C LEU A 151 -6.63 -2.73 -10.07
N TRP A 152 -5.94 -3.12 -9.00
CA TRP A 152 -5.97 -4.50 -8.51
C TRP A 152 -7.39 -4.90 -8.09
N ALA A 153 -8.09 -4.10 -7.30
CA ALA A 153 -9.45 -4.43 -6.86
C ALA A 153 -10.43 -4.56 -8.04
N GLN A 154 -10.30 -3.70 -9.05
CA GLN A 154 -11.10 -3.76 -10.28
C GLN A 154 -10.84 -5.06 -11.07
N LYS A 155 -9.58 -5.48 -11.21
CA LYS A 155 -9.20 -6.65 -12.00
C LYS A 155 -9.33 -7.98 -11.23
N ALA A 156 -9.25 -7.97 -9.90
CA ALA A 156 -9.37 -9.16 -9.05
C ALA A 156 -10.82 -9.66 -8.92
N GLY A 157 -11.80 -8.77 -9.14
CA GLY A 157 -13.22 -9.11 -9.17
C GLY A 157 -13.96 -8.90 -7.84
N ASN A 158 -15.26 -9.23 -7.84
CA ASN A 158 -16.21 -8.76 -6.82
C ASN A 158 -15.98 -9.27 -5.39
N ASN A 159 -15.13 -10.27 -5.20
CA ASN A 159 -14.77 -10.80 -3.88
C ASN A 159 -13.62 -10.03 -3.23
N PHE A 160 -12.96 -9.13 -3.96
CA PHE A 160 -11.79 -8.40 -3.49
C PHE A 160 -12.08 -6.91 -3.36
N ARG A 161 -11.60 -6.29 -2.28
CA ARG A 161 -11.65 -4.85 -2.07
C ARG A 161 -10.30 -4.34 -1.61
N TYR A 162 -10.01 -3.08 -1.91
CA TYR A 162 -8.82 -2.37 -1.46
C TYR A 162 -9.24 -1.05 -0.84
N PHE A 163 -8.71 -0.75 0.33
CA PHE A 163 -8.92 0.52 1.03
C PHE A 163 -7.57 1.09 1.44
N LEU A 164 -7.34 2.36 1.09
CA LEU A 164 -6.30 3.15 1.71
C LEU A 164 -6.95 4.08 2.75
N VAL A 165 -6.51 3.96 3.99
CA VAL A 165 -7.11 4.58 5.15
C VAL A 165 -6.14 5.56 5.78
N TYR A 166 -6.50 6.83 5.71
CA TYR A 166 -5.85 7.91 6.45
C TYR A 166 -6.49 8.08 7.82
N GLU A 167 -5.78 8.69 8.76
CA GLU A 167 -6.34 8.97 10.09
C GLU A 167 -7.45 10.01 9.97
N LYS A 168 -7.17 11.14 9.30
CA LYS A 168 -8.12 12.26 9.16
C LYS A 168 -8.12 12.88 7.77
N ARG A 169 -7.08 12.68 6.97
CA ARG A 169 -6.98 13.23 5.61
C ARG A 169 -8.00 12.57 4.68
N THR A 170 -8.58 13.37 3.80
CA THR A 170 -9.38 12.90 2.68
C THR A 170 -8.75 13.31 1.36
N GLU A 171 -8.68 12.38 0.43
CA GLU A 171 -8.33 12.66 -0.97
C GLU A 171 -9.02 11.64 -1.88
N ALA A 172 -8.96 11.88 -3.20
CA ALA A 172 -9.63 11.00 -4.15
C ALA A 172 -9.07 9.57 -4.07
N GLY A 173 -9.98 8.59 -3.86
CA GLY A 173 -9.62 7.17 -3.78
C GLY A 173 -9.14 6.70 -2.40
N THR A 174 -9.31 7.51 -1.36
CA THR A 174 -8.96 7.18 0.03
C THR A 174 -10.14 7.36 0.96
N HIS A 175 -9.97 6.91 2.21
CA HIS A 175 -10.98 7.00 3.25
C HIS A 175 -10.36 7.47 4.56
N THR A 176 -11.13 8.21 5.35
CA THR A 176 -10.83 8.29 6.79
C THR A 176 -11.13 6.95 7.45
N LEU A 177 -10.64 6.75 8.67
CA LEU A 177 -11.00 5.56 9.45
C LEU A 177 -12.52 5.42 9.60
N GLU A 178 -13.23 6.50 9.91
CA GLU A 178 -14.68 6.48 10.08
C GLU A 178 -15.41 6.04 8.80
N GLU A 179 -15.08 6.63 7.65
CA GLU A 179 -15.68 6.27 6.36
C GLU A 179 -15.40 4.82 5.98
N PHE A 180 -14.17 4.37 6.24
CA PHE A 180 -13.77 2.99 6.00
C PHE A 180 -14.58 2.01 6.85
N LEU A 181 -14.70 2.26 8.16
CA LEU A 181 -15.43 1.39 9.08
C LEU A 181 -16.92 1.33 8.75
N LEU A 182 -17.52 2.46 8.34
CA LEU A 182 -18.92 2.48 7.88
C LEU A 182 -19.13 1.56 6.68
N LYS A 183 -18.26 1.64 5.66
CA LYS A 183 -18.33 0.76 4.49
C LYS A 183 -18.06 -0.70 4.85
N LEU A 184 -17.11 -0.95 5.73
CA LEU A 184 -16.71 -2.30 6.11
C LEU A 184 -17.84 -3.06 6.79
N LYS A 185 -18.72 -2.39 7.54
CA LYS A 185 -19.90 -3.01 8.18
C LYS A 185 -20.87 -3.62 7.17
N ASP A 186 -20.96 -3.05 5.98
CA ASP A 186 -21.91 -3.46 4.93
C ASP A 186 -21.32 -4.50 3.95
N ILE A 187 -20.08 -4.96 4.17
CA ILE A 187 -19.38 -5.96 3.35
C ILE A 187 -19.48 -7.36 3.95
#